data_AF-A0AAX2J1P7-F1
#
_entry.id   AF-A0AAX2J1P7-F1
#
_cell.length_a   1.000
_cell.length_b   1.000
_cell.length_c   1.000
_cell.angle_alpha   90.00
_cell.angle_beta   90.00
_cell.angle_gamma   90.00
#
_symmetry.space_group_name_H-M   'P 1'
#
loop_
_entity.id
_entity.type
_entity.pdbx_description
1 polymer ?
#
loop_
_entity_poly.entity_id
_entity_poly.type
_entity_poly.pdbx_seq_one_letter_code
_entity_poly.pdbx_strand_id
1 'polypeptide(L)'
;MISSTWRNQYALSDLKHFFSPDFRERIIGITPTLTRIAWTGSREREIGVWRNEHNRLSEPWIALDDMPEFFEPECANVFYCQAQTGFTEKDYSALMAHISRIMR
;
A
#
# COMPACT_ATOMS: atom_id res chain seq x y z
N MET A 1 3.24 -5.33 -2.31
CA MET A 1 1.95 -5.72 -2.92
C MET A 1 1.22 -4.47 -3.40
N ILE A 2 0.20 -4.61 -4.24
CA ILE A 2 -0.62 -3.48 -4.72
C ILE A 2 -1.98 -3.51 -4.02
N SER A 3 -2.37 -2.39 -3.41
CA SER A 3 -3.71 -2.16 -2.85
C SER A 3 -4.34 -0.95 -3.53
N SER A 4 -4.81 -1.14 -4.76
CA SER A 4 -5.43 -0.10 -5.59
C SER A 4 -6.74 -0.62 -6.17
N THR A 5 -7.72 0.25 -6.41
CA THR A 5 -8.99 -0.11 -7.06
C THR A 5 -8.79 -0.70 -8.46
N TRP A 6 -7.66 -0.43 -9.12
CA TRP A 6 -7.30 -1.01 -10.41
C TRP A 6 -7.23 -2.53 -10.37
N ARG A 7 -6.87 -3.13 -9.23
CA ARG A 7 -6.83 -4.59 -9.08
C ARG A 7 -8.21 -5.26 -9.20
N ASN A 8 -9.30 -4.49 -9.17
CA ASN A 8 -10.65 -5.00 -9.46
C ASN A 8 -10.89 -5.24 -10.96
N GLN A 9 -10.07 -4.66 -11.82
CA GLN A 9 -10.25 -4.68 -13.28
C GLN A 9 -9.07 -5.33 -14.01
N TYR A 10 -7.89 -5.34 -13.39
CA TYR A 10 -6.65 -5.82 -13.99
C TYR A 10 -6.06 -6.98 -13.20
N ALA A 11 -5.50 -7.96 -13.91
CA ALA A 11 -4.73 -9.03 -13.28
C ALA A 11 -3.41 -8.48 -12.73
N LEU A 12 -2.79 -9.21 -11.79
CA LEU A 12 -1.48 -8.83 -11.25
C LEU A 12 -0.43 -8.64 -12.35
N SER A 13 -0.41 -9.51 -13.37
CA SER A 13 0.52 -9.39 -14.51
C SER A 13 0.39 -8.04 -15.20
N ASP A 14 -0.83 -7.57 -15.43
CA ASP A 14 -1.08 -6.30 -16.12
C ASP A 14 -0.66 -5.12 -15.24
N LEU A 15 -1.00 -5.18 -13.94
CA LEU A 15 -0.63 -4.14 -12.99
C LEU A 15 0.88 -3.98 -12.85
N LYS A 16 1.64 -5.07 -12.89
CA LYS A 16 3.12 -5.02 -12.84
C LYS A 16 3.70 -4.21 -14.00
N HIS A 17 3.02 -4.13 -15.16
CA HIS A 17 3.53 -3.38 -16.31
C HIS A 17 3.53 -1.85 -16.13
N PHE A 18 2.74 -1.32 -15.19
CA PHE A 18 2.78 0.12 -14.83
C PHE A 18 4.03 0.51 -14.03
N PHE A 19 4.79 -0.47 -13.53
CA PHE A 19 6.02 -0.23 -12.78
C PHE A 19 7.24 -0.37 -13.68
N SER A 20 8.32 0.32 -13.32
CA SER A 20 9.62 0.15 -13.96
C SER A 20 10.11 -1.29 -13.82
N PRO A 21 10.89 -1.81 -14.78
CA PRO A 21 11.29 -3.22 -14.82
C PRO A 21 11.90 -3.75 -13.51
N ASP A 22 12.69 -2.94 -12.82
CA ASP A 22 13.34 -3.25 -11.54
C ASP A 22 12.37 -3.39 -10.35
N PHE A 23 11.20 -2.75 -10.43
CA PHE A 23 10.13 -2.88 -9.45
C PHE A 23 9.19 -4.05 -9.73
N ARG A 24 9.02 -4.46 -10.99
CA ARG A 24 8.07 -5.52 -11.35
C ARG A 24 8.34 -6.78 -10.54
N GLU A 25 9.58 -7.26 -10.51
CA GLU A 25 9.94 -8.48 -9.79
C GLU A 25 9.80 -8.38 -8.26
N ARG A 26 9.76 -7.16 -7.72
CA ARG A 26 9.54 -6.91 -6.28
C ARG A 26 8.06 -6.93 -5.89
N ILE A 27 7.14 -6.86 -6.86
CA ILE A 27 5.71 -6.90 -6.60
C ILE A 27 5.27 -8.35 -6.47
N ILE A 28 5.04 -8.75 -5.22
CA ILE A 28 4.71 -10.12 -4.82
C ILE A 28 3.21 -10.45 -4.79
N GLY A 29 2.32 -9.50 -5.12
CA GLY A 29 0.88 -9.76 -5.07
C GLY A 29 0.01 -8.51 -5.12
N ILE A 30 -1.31 -8.74 -5.12
CA ILE A 30 -2.38 -7.75 -4.94
C ILE A 30 -3.21 -8.10 -3.71
N THR A 31 -3.77 -7.11 -3.03
CA THR A 31 -4.68 -7.34 -1.90
C THR A 31 -6.04 -7.90 -2.37
N PRO A 32 -6.76 -8.65 -1.52
CA PRO A 32 -8.12 -9.08 -1.84
C PRO A 32 -9.08 -7.88 -1.87
N THR A 33 -10.20 -8.02 -2.58
CA THR A 33 -11.33 -7.07 -2.48
C THR A 33 -12.24 -7.49 -1.35
N LEU A 34 -12.34 -6.66 -0.31
CA LEU A 34 -13.29 -6.92 0.76
C LEU A 34 -14.66 -6.33 0.41
N THR A 35 -15.69 -7.16 0.41
CA THR A 35 -17.07 -6.72 0.14
C THR A 35 -17.79 -6.37 1.44
N ARG A 36 -18.74 -5.43 1.38
CA ARG A 36 -19.61 -5.04 2.52
C ARG A 36 -18.85 -4.47 3.72
N ILE A 37 -17.73 -3.82 3.48
CA ILE A 37 -16.98 -3.07 4.50
C ILE A 37 -17.18 -1.57 4.32
N ALA A 38 -16.95 -0.80 5.39
CA ALA A 38 -16.92 0.65 5.32
C ALA A 38 -15.81 1.13 4.38
N TRP A 39 -16.01 2.30 3.76
CA TRP A 39 -15.00 2.92 2.93
C TRP A 39 -13.76 3.32 3.74
N THR A 40 -13.99 3.91 4.92
CA THR A 40 -12.95 4.24 5.90
C THR A 40 -12.19 3.01 6.37
N GLY A 41 -10.86 3.07 6.30
CA GLY A 41 -9.98 1.96 6.69
C GLY A 41 -10.04 0.74 5.78
N SER A 42 -10.71 0.81 4.62
CA SER A 42 -10.85 -0.36 3.75
C SER A 42 -9.51 -0.88 3.22
N ARG A 43 -8.62 -0.01 2.77
CA ARG A 43 -7.32 -0.40 2.20
C ARG A 43 -6.41 -0.98 3.28
N GLU A 44 -6.44 -0.42 4.49
CA GLU A 44 -5.74 -0.97 5.65
C GLU A 44 -6.21 -2.40 5.98
N ARG A 45 -7.53 -2.66 5.99
CA ARG A 45 -8.09 -4.00 6.23
C ARG A 45 -7.69 -4.98 5.14
N GLU A 46 -7.76 -4.58 3.87
CA GLU A 46 -7.34 -5.39 2.72
C GLU A 46 -5.86 -5.77 2.82
N ILE A 47 -5.00 -4.82 3.18
CA ILE A 47 -3.58 -5.05 3.47
C ILE A 47 -3.42 -6.07 4.61
N GLY A 48 -4.17 -5.91 5.70
CA GLY A 48 -4.15 -6.82 6.84
C GLY A 48 -4.52 -8.26 6.47
N VAL A 49 -5.59 -8.44 5.69
CA VAL A 49 -6.01 -9.77 5.21
C VAL A 49 -4.93 -10.40 4.34
N TRP A 50 -4.39 -9.68 3.37
CA TRP A 50 -3.32 -10.21 2.52
C TRP A 50 -2.11 -10.63 3.35
N ARG A 51 -1.69 -9.82 4.34
CA ARG A 51 -0.55 -10.15 5.20
C ARG A 51 -0.81 -11.40 6.04
N ASN A 52 -2.03 -11.58 6.54
CA ASN A 52 -2.42 -12.78 7.27
C ASN A 52 -2.37 -14.02 6.37
N GLU A 53 -2.97 -13.97 5.18
CA GLU A 53 -2.99 -15.09 4.21
C GLU A 53 -1.59 -15.54 3.78
N HIS A 54 -0.60 -14.65 3.84
CA HIS A 54 0.78 -14.93 3.43
C HIS A 54 1.73 -15.18 4.62
N ASN A 55 1.22 -15.29 5.86
CA ASN A 55 2.02 -15.46 7.09
C ASN A 55 3.03 -14.33 7.34
N ARG A 56 2.67 -13.08 7.01
CA ARG A 56 3.56 -11.90 7.08
C ARG A 56 3.11 -10.88 8.12
N LEU A 57 2.27 -11.28 9.08
CA LEU A 57 1.76 -10.39 10.14
C LEU A 57 2.86 -9.85 11.06
N SER A 58 3.97 -10.58 11.23
CA SER A 58 5.13 -10.15 12.01
C SER A 58 6.08 -9.23 11.25
N GLU A 59 5.97 -9.14 9.92
CA GLU A 59 6.88 -8.33 9.12
C GLU A 59 6.45 -6.86 9.13
N PRO A 60 7.37 -5.90 9.36
CA PRO A 60 7.03 -4.49 9.28
C PRO A 60 6.56 -4.13 7.86
N TRP A 61 5.60 -3.22 7.77
CA TRP A 61 5.05 -2.77 6.49
C TRP A 61 4.71 -1.29 6.52
N ILE A 62 4.72 -0.68 5.34
CA ILE A 62 4.28 0.69 5.11
C ILE A 62 3.63 0.77 3.73
N ALA A 63 2.51 1.50 3.63
CA ALA A 63 1.88 1.87 2.36
C ALA A 63 2.41 3.22 1.88
N LEU A 64 2.59 3.36 0.57
CA LEU A 64 2.71 4.64 -0.11
C LEU A 64 1.37 4.92 -0.79
N ASP A 65 0.69 5.99 -0.39
CA ASP A 65 -0.70 6.21 -0.77
C ASP A 65 -1.04 7.70 -0.83
N ASP A 66 -2.04 8.09 -1.59
CA ASP A 66 -2.47 9.49 -1.73
C ASP A 66 -3.88 9.72 -1.19
N MET A 67 -4.53 8.70 -0.63
CA MET A 67 -5.93 8.72 -0.25
C MET A 67 -6.15 8.37 1.23
N PRO A 68 -6.06 9.36 2.15
CA PRO A 68 -6.20 9.15 3.59
C PRO A 68 -7.51 8.47 4.03
N GLU A 69 -8.59 8.70 3.28
CA GLU A 69 -9.92 8.14 3.58
C GLU A 69 -9.95 6.61 3.57
N PHE A 70 -9.00 5.94 2.92
CA PHE A 70 -8.96 4.47 2.87
C PHE A 70 -8.22 3.81 4.05
N PHE A 71 -7.69 4.61 4.97
CA PHE A 71 -6.98 4.16 6.17
C PHE A 71 -7.74 4.58 7.42
N GLU A 72 -7.53 3.91 8.54
CA GLU A 72 -8.07 4.39 9.81
C GLU A 72 -7.39 5.73 10.19
N PRO A 73 -8.07 6.67 10.87
CA PRO A 73 -7.53 8.00 11.18
C PRO A 73 -6.17 8.03 11.88
N GLU A 74 -5.79 6.94 12.54
CA GLU A 74 -4.54 6.79 13.29
C GLU A 74 -3.59 5.74 12.70
N CYS A 75 -3.83 5.32 11.45
CA CYS A 75 -2.96 4.35 10.78
C CYS A 75 -1.55 4.92 10.61
N ALA A 76 -0.60 4.46 11.41
CA ALA A 76 0.78 4.89 11.33
C ALA A 76 1.52 4.27 10.12
N ASN A 77 1.02 3.15 9.59
CA ASN A 77 1.64 2.34 8.55
C ASN A 77 1.38 2.85 7.13
N VAL A 78 1.12 4.14 6.96
CA VAL A 78 0.98 4.77 5.65
C VAL A 78 1.78 6.07 5.61
N PHE A 79 2.49 6.28 4.51
CA PHE A 79 3.10 7.55 4.15
C PHE A 79 2.29 8.16 3.01
N TYR A 80 1.72 9.33 3.25
CA TYR A 80 0.87 10.00 2.28
C TYR A 80 1.69 10.81 1.26
N CYS A 81 1.62 10.42 -0.01
CA CYS A 81 2.22 11.15 -1.13
C CYS A 81 1.17 12.02 -1.84
N GLN A 82 1.62 12.92 -2.71
CA GLN A 82 0.70 13.82 -3.41
C GLN A 82 0.02 13.09 -4.57
N ALA A 83 -1.31 13.17 -4.67
CA ALA A 83 -2.06 12.51 -5.74
C ALA A 83 -1.61 12.90 -7.16
N GLN A 84 -1.18 14.15 -7.36
CA GLN A 84 -0.77 14.64 -8.69
C GLN A 84 0.61 14.15 -9.13
N THR A 85 1.52 13.88 -8.20
CA THR A 85 2.92 13.52 -8.51
C THR A 85 3.31 12.13 -8.04
N GLY A 86 2.48 11.48 -7.23
CA GLY A 86 2.83 10.29 -6.48
C GLY A 86 3.99 10.53 -5.51
N PHE A 87 4.66 9.43 -5.15
CA PHE A 87 5.92 9.47 -4.40
C PHE A 87 7.08 9.81 -5.33
N THR A 88 7.89 10.78 -4.93
CA THR A 88 9.04 11.27 -5.69
C THR A 88 10.31 11.27 -4.85
N GLU A 89 11.45 11.53 -5.48
CA GLU A 89 12.76 11.64 -4.79
C GLU A 89 12.76 12.70 -3.68
N LYS A 90 11.94 13.76 -3.82
CA LYS A 90 11.81 14.82 -2.81
C LYS A 90 11.19 14.32 -1.51
N ASP A 91 10.40 13.25 -1.57
CA ASP A 91 9.69 12.67 -0.44
C ASP A 91 10.56 11.69 0.35
N TYR A 92 11.72 11.28 -0.20
CA TYR A 92 12.58 10.24 0.36
C TYR A 92 12.98 10.51 1.83
N SER A 93 13.47 11.72 2.12
CA SER A 93 13.90 12.07 3.48
C SER A 93 12.73 12.03 4.47
N ALA A 94 11.53 12.45 4.05
CA ALA A 94 10.34 12.41 4.88
C ALA A 94 9.86 10.97 5.12
N LEU A 95 9.88 10.13 4.09
CA LEU A 95 9.57 8.70 4.21
C LEU A 95 10.53 8.02 5.20
N MET A 96 11.84 8.28 5.11
CA MET A 96 12.82 7.68 6.01
C MET A 96 12.64 8.11 7.46
N ALA A 97 12.30 9.38 7.70
CA ALA A 97 11.95 9.87 9.04
C ALA A 97 10.68 9.19 9.58
N HIS A 98 9.67 8.99 8.71
CA HIS A 98 8.42 8.30 9.07
C HIS A 98 8.65 6.82 9.40
N ILE A 99 9.41 6.10 8.57
CA ILE A 99 9.82 4.71 8.82
C ILE A 99 10.53 4.60 10.17
N SER A 100 11.48 5.50 10.44
CA SER A 100 12.24 5.53 11.70
C SER A 100 11.37 5.83 12.95
N ARG A 101 10.17 6.39 12.75
CA ARG A 101 9.20 6.63 13.83
C ARG A 101 8.35 5.40 14.12
N ILE A 102 7.96 4.64 13.09
CA ILE A 102 7.01 3.52 13.21
C ILE A 102 7.68 2.16 13.41
N MET A 103 8.98 2.03 13.10
CA MET A 103 9.74 0.78 13.24
C MET A 103 10.68 0.78 14.46
N ARG A 104 10.33 1.53 15.51
CA ARG A 104 11.05 1.49 16.81
C ARG A 104 10.57 0.33 17.66
#